data_AF-A0A7Y1VXU8-F1
#
_entry.id   AF-A0A7Y1VXU8-F1
#
_cell.length_a   1.000
_cell.length_b   1.000
_cell.length_c   1.000
_cell.angle_alpha   90.00
_cell.angle_beta   90.00
_cell.angle_gamma   90.00
#
_symmetry.space_group_name_H-M   'P 1'
#
loop_
_entity.id
_entity.type
_entity.pdbx_description
1 polymer ?
#
loop_
_entity_poly.entity_id
_entity_poly.type
_entity_poly.pdbx_seq_one_letter_code
_entity_poly.pdbx_strand_id
1 'polypeptide(L)'
;MGKIISLLNLLRKKGTESTRTPEGYCPNCWGRAEYGGAFFETAKNHNMDINSTDEQLGWIQEYANKHLSGIELKPEDNMLVCSKCKLTYKPEEI
;
A
#
# COMPACT_ATOMS: atom_id res chain seq x y z
N MET A 1 -2.95 -0.91 12.11
CA MET A 1 -3.99 -1.59 11.30
C MET A 1 -4.32 -0.92 9.96
N GLY A 2 -4.10 0.39 9.74
CA GLY A 2 -4.53 1.08 8.51
C GLY A 2 -3.93 0.59 7.17
N LYS A 3 -2.72 0.03 7.19
CA LYS A 3 -2.00 -0.51 6.01
C LYS A 3 -2.72 -1.71 5.37
N ILE A 4 -3.12 -2.67 6.20
CA ILE A 4 -3.77 -3.92 5.79
C ILE A 4 -5.16 -3.62 5.21
N ILE A 5 -5.92 -2.74 5.88
CA ILE A 5 -7.24 -2.31 5.42
C ILE A 5 -7.16 -1.66 4.04
N SER A 6 -6.12 -0.85 3.80
CA SER A 6 -5.92 -0.18 2.51
C SER A 6 -5.58 -1.18 1.38
N LEU A 7 -4.77 -2.20 1.68
CA LEU A 7 -4.49 -3.30 0.74
C LEU A 7 -5.72 -4.18 0.49
N LEU A 8 -6.51 -4.49 1.51
CA LEU A 8 -7.78 -5.21 1.35
C LEU A 8 -8.77 -4.42 0.48
N ASN A 9 -8.82 -3.10 0.65
CA ASN A 9 -9.65 -2.22 -0.18
C ASN A 9 -9.18 -2.19 -1.65
N LEU A 10 -7.87 -2.26 -1.89
CA LEU A 10 -7.32 -2.44 -3.24
C LEU A 10 -7.85 -3.74 -3.87
N LEU A 11 -7.78 -4.88 -3.17
CA LEU A 11 -8.26 -6.17 -3.69
C LEU A 11 -9.77 -6.21 -3.91
N ARG A 12 -10.55 -5.59 -3.03
CA ARG A 12 -12.02 -5.57 -3.09
C ARG A 12 -12.56 -4.70 -4.22
N LYS A 13 -11.83 -3.64 -4.61
CA LYS A 13 -12.26 -2.78 -5.72
C LYS A 13 -11.89 -3.40 -7.07
N LYS A 14 -12.90 -3.85 -7.82
CA LYS A 14 -12.78 -4.13 -9.26
C LYS A 14 -12.78 -2.80 -10.04
N GLY A 15 -11.62 -2.23 -10.35
CA GLY A 15 -11.54 -1.09 -11.27
C GLY A 15 -10.39 -0.10 -11.02
N THR A 16 -10.26 0.88 -11.92
CA THR A 16 -9.18 1.88 -12.00
C THR A 16 -9.32 3.07 -11.04
N GLU A 17 -10.21 3.01 -10.05
CA GLU A 17 -10.37 4.10 -9.08
C GLU A 17 -9.18 4.15 -8.12
N SER A 18 -8.53 5.32 -8.00
CA SER A 18 -7.39 5.48 -7.09
C SER A 18 -7.83 5.28 -5.64
N THR A 19 -7.34 4.23 -4.98
CA THR A 19 -7.48 4.10 -3.53
C THR A 19 -6.74 5.23 -2.84
N ARG A 20 -7.37 5.84 -1.83
CA ARG A 20 -6.69 6.82 -0.98
C ARG A 20 -5.45 6.17 -0.39
N THR A 21 -4.36 6.91 -0.43
CA THR A 21 -3.10 6.49 0.16
C THR A 21 -3.28 6.47 1.68
N PRO A 22 -2.88 5.39 2.37
CA PRO A 22 -2.89 5.39 3.83
C PRO A 22 -1.92 6.43 4.38
N GLU A 23 -2.26 7.00 5.54
CA GLU A 23 -1.40 7.94 6.25
C GLU A 23 0.03 7.39 6.44
N GLY A 24 1.02 8.26 6.27
CA GLY A 24 2.44 7.90 6.37
C GLY A 24 3.02 7.22 5.12
N TYR A 25 2.24 7.04 4.06
CA TYR A 25 2.71 6.48 2.78
C TYR A 25 2.78 7.52 1.67
N CYS A 26 3.74 7.32 0.77
CA CYS A 26 3.92 8.18 -0.38
C CYS A 26 2.75 8.04 -1.37
N PRO A 27 1.92 9.07 -1.59
CA PRO A 27 0.77 9.00 -2.48
C PRO A 27 1.16 8.86 -3.95
N ASN A 28 2.35 9.32 -4.29
CA ASN A 28 2.88 9.14 -5.63
C ASN A 28 3.26 7.68 -5.90
N CYS A 29 3.71 6.92 -4.90
CA CYS A 29 4.09 5.52 -5.07
C CYS A 29 2.93 4.55 -4.84
N TRP A 30 1.99 4.92 -3.97
CA TRP A 30 0.83 4.09 -3.66
C TRP A 30 -0.01 3.78 -4.91
N GLY A 31 -0.42 2.52 -5.06
CA GLY A 31 -1.28 2.11 -6.17
C GLY A 31 -0.66 2.17 -7.57
N ARG A 32 0.64 2.51 -7.72
CA ARG A 32 1.33 2.30 -9.02
C ARG A 32 1.24 0.84 -9.44
N ALA A 33 1.37 0.61 -10.75
CA ALA A 33 1.28 -0.71 -11.38
C ALA A 33 2.13 -1.81 -10.71
N GLU A 34 3.20 -1.47 -9.98
CA GLU A 34 3.94 -2.42 -9.15
C GLU A 34 3.06 -3.11 -8.09
N TYR A 35 2.14 -2.37 -7.48
CA TYR A 35 1.16 -2.90 -6.53
C TYR A 35 -0.10 -3.32 -7.28
N GLY A 36 -0.64 -2.51 -8.19
CA GLY A 36 -1.84 -2.86 -8.97
C GLY A 36 -1.71 -4.12 -9.84
N GLY A 37 -0.50 -4.48 -10.25
CA GLY A 37 -0.20 -5.69 -11.02
C GLY A 37 0.28 -6.82 -10.13
N ALA A 38 1.44 -6.69 -9.50
CA ALA A 38 2.05 -7.82 -8.77
C ALA A 38 1.27 -8.21 -7.51
N PHE A 39 0.66 -7.26 -6.80
CA PHE A 39 -0.17 -7.59 -5.63
C PHE A 39 -1.45 -8.32 -6.04
N PHE A 40 -2.12 -7.87 -7.11
CA PHE A 40 -3.33 -8.51 -7.63
C PHE A 40 -3.04 -9.88 -8.25
N GLU A 41 -1.94 -10.02 -9.00
CA GLU A 41 -1.48 -11.30 -9.53
C GLU A 41 -1.17 -12.27 -8.40
N THR A 42 -0.45 -11.82 -7.37
CA THR A 42 -0.12 -12.66 -6.21
C THR A 42 -1.39 -13.02 -5.43
N ALA A 43 -2.29 -12.07 -5.17
CA ALA A 43 -3.56 -12.34 -4.50
C ALA A 43 -4.43 -13.34 -5.29
N LYS A 44 -4.47 -13.21 -6.62
CA LYS A 44 -5.17 -14.15 -7.51
C LYS A 44 -4.52 -15.53 -7.47
N ASN A 45 -3.19 -15.61 -7.52
CA ASN A 45 -2.44 -16.88 -7.46
C ASN A 45 -2.62 -17.61 -6.12
N HIS A 46 -2.80 -16.87 -5.03
CA HIS A 46 -3.08 -17.42 -3.71
C HIS A 46 -4.54 -17.90 -3.53
N ASN A 47 -5.40 -17.86 -4.57
CA ASN A 47 -6.83 -18.19 -4.49
C ASN A 47 -7.52 -17.53 -3.29
N MET A 48 -7.15 -16.29 -3.01
CA MET A 48 -7.58 -15.62 -1.79
C MET A 48 -9.06 -15.29 -1.86
N ASP A 49 -9.85 -16.00 -1.07
CA ASP A 49 -11.13 -15.48 -0.64
C ASP A 49 -10.87 -14.30 0.31
N ILE A 50 -10.74 -13.10 -0.24
CA ILE A 50 -10.60 -11.79 0.44
C ILE A 50 -11.69 -11.49 1.51
N ASN A 51 -12.63 -12.41 1.72
CA ASN A 51 -13.64 -12.41 2.77
C ASN A 51 -13.40 -13.46 3.87
N SER A 52 -12.33 -14.27 3.80
CA SER A 52 -12.10 -15.45 4.67
C SER A 52 -10.73 -15.45 5.37
N THR A 53 -10.79 -15.77 6.67
CA THR A 53 -9.78 -16.16 7.68
C THR A 53 -8.46 -15.38 7.89
N ASP A 54 -7.95 -15.48 9.12
CA ASP A 54 -6.73 -14.83 9.65
C ASP A 54 -5.43 -15.19 8.91
N GLU A 55 -5.33 -16.38 8.29
CA GLU A 55 -4.14 -16.80 7.52
C GLU A 55 -3.90 -15.91 6.29
N GLN A 56 -4.97 -15.48 5.64
CA GLN A 56 -4.89 -14.59 4.49
C GLN A 56 -4.44 -13.17 4.87
N LEU A 57 -4.81 -12.72 6.07
CA LEU A 57 -4.31 -11.47 6.63
C LEU A 57 -2.80 -11.50 6.87
N GLY A 58 -2.26 -12.68 7.25
CA GLY A 58 -0.83 -12.90 7.44
C GLY A 58 0.00 -12.63 6.19
N TRP A 59 -0.39 -13.21 5.04
CA TRP A 59 0.32 -12.94 3.78
C TRP A 59 0.18 -11.48 3.33
N ILE A 60 -1.00 -10.85 3.47
CA ILE A 60 -1.18 -9.42 3.12
C ILE A 60 -0.25 -8.56 3.99
N GLN A 61 -0.14 -8.89 5.27
CA GLN A 61 0.75 -8.23 6.21
C GLN A 61 2.22 -8.42 5.83
N GLU A 62 2.65 -9.64 5.47
CA GLU A 62 4.02 -9.87 5.01
C GLU A 62 4.33 -9.13 3.72
N TYR A 63 3.41 -9.18 2.75
CA TYR A 63 3.53 -8.42 1.50
C TYR A 63 3.64 -6.92 1.79
N ALA A 64 2.80 -6.39 2.68
CA ALA A 64 2.83 -5.01 3.13
C ALA A 64 4.21 -4.66 3.72
N ASN A 65 4.71 -5.45 4.65
CA ASN A 65 5.99 -5.20 5.32
C ASN A 65 7.15 -5.24 4.34
N LYS A 66 7.15 -6.19 3.39
CA LYS A 66 8.21 -6.37 2.41
C LYS A 66 8.23 -5.28 1.35
N HIS A 67 7.07 -4.84 0.88
CA HIS A 67 6.96 -3.98 -0.31
C HIS A 67 6.51 -2.55 -0.03
N LEU A 68 5.85 -2.28 1.09
CA LEU A 68 5.40 -0.93 1.45
C LEU A 68 6.41 -0.18 2.32
N SER A 69 7.28 -0.87 3.06
CA SER A 69 8.33 -0.23 3.87
C SER A 69 9.23 0.72 3.06
N GLY A 70 9.46 0.44 1.78
CA GLY A 70 10.24 1.31 0.88
C GLY A 70 9.54 2.62 0.49
N ILE A 71 8.21 2.71 0.64
CA ILE A 71 7.41 3.88 0.28
C ILE A 71 6.84 4.62 1.49
N GLU A 72 7.20 4.21 2.70
CA GLU A 72 6.94 4.97 3.91
C GLU A 72 7.63 6.33 3.82
N LEU A 73 6.88 7.36 4.20
CA LEU A 73 7.38 8.71 4.30
C LEU A 73 8.19 8.84 5.58
N LYS A 74 9.40 9.37 5.44
CA LYS A 74 10.29 9.63 6.57
C LYS A 74 10.32 11.13 6.86
N PRO A 75 10.26 11.53 8.13
CA PRO A 75 10.48 12.93 8.49
C PRO A 75 11.93 13.30 8.19
N GLU A 76 12.12 14.39 7.47
CA GLU A 76 13.41 15.02 7.22
C GLU A 76 13.20 16.53 7.37
N ASP A 77 13.80 17.10 8.41
CA ASP A 77 13.52 18.46 8.89
C ASP A 77 12.03 18.70 9.14
N ASN A 78 11.41 19.57 8.32
CA ASN A 78 9.98 19.92 8.36
C ASN A 78 9.18 19.31 7.19
N MET A 79 9.75 18.32 6.51
CA MET A 79 9.19 17.68 5.32
C MET A 79 9.06 16.18 5.53
N LEU A 80 8.22 15.56 4.71
CA LEU A 80 8.06 14.11 4.61
C LEU A 80 8.65 13.63 3.29
N VAL A 81 9.63 12.74 3.34
CA VAL A 81 10.40 12.29 2.16
C VAL A 81 10.13 10.83 1.87
N CYS A 82 9.76 10.51 0.63
CA CYS A 82 9.68 9.14 0.17
C CYS A 82 11.06 8.60 -0.21
N SER A 83 11.50 7.53 0.46
CA SER A 83 12.81 6.92 0.17
C SER A 83 12.92 6.32 -1.24
N LYS A 84 11.80 5.89 -1.83
CA LYS A 84 11.74 5.25 -3.16
C LYS A 84 11.75 6.23 -4.32
N CYS A 85 10.86 7.22 -4.35
CA CYS A 85 10.76 8.17 -5.46
C CYS A 85 11.41 9.53 -5.19
N LYS A 86 11.97 9.73 -3.98
CA LYS A 86 12.65 10.97 -3.55
C LYS A 86 11.77 12.23 -3.58
N LEU A 87 10.45 12.08 -3.63
CA LEU A 87 9.54 13.21 -3.51
C LEU A 87 9.40 13.62 -2.04
N THR A 88 9.29 14.92 -1.86
CA THR A 88 9.08 15.64 -0.61
C THR A 88 7.65 16.12 -0.53
N TYR A 89 7.04 16.00 0.65
CA TYR A 89 5.69 16.44 0.96
C TYR A 89 5.70 17.32 2.19
N LYS A 90 4.81 18.31 2.24
CA LYS A 90 4.59 19.07 3.47
C LYS A 90 3.67 18.26 4.39
N PRO A 91 3.93 18.22 5.71
CA PRO A 91 3.10 17.47 6.66
C PRO A 91 1.61 17.87 6.67
N GLU A 92 1.26 19.08 6.21
CA GLU A 92 -0.12 19.59 6.15
C GLU A 92 -0.92 19.05 4.95
N GLU A 93 -0.27 18.38 3.99
CA GLU A 93 -0.86 17.97 2.70
C GLU A 93 -1.13 16.45 2.57
N ILE A 94 -1.04 15.67 3.67
CA ILE A 94 -1.17 14.20 3.66
C ILE A 94 -2.29 13.71 4.57
#